data_AF-A0AAD5RD81-F1
#
_entry.id   AF-A0AAD5RD81-F1
#
_cell.length_a   1.000
_cell.length_b   1.000
_cell.length_c   1.000
_cell.angle_alpha   90.00
_cell.angle_beta   90.00
_cell.angle_gamma   90.00
#
_symmetry.space_group_name_H-M   'P 1'
#
loop_
_entity.id
_entity.type
_entity.pdbx_description
1 polymer ?
#
loop_
_entity_poly.entity_id
_entity_poly.type
_entity_poly.pdbx_seq_one_letter_code
_entity_poly.pdbx_strand_id
1 'polypeptide(L)'
;MPESGNITDPVLKHLCNTSYTWDVFPDYDIFKVNKFGNIAQQLTDHPGYDAEAVLSPDGKLIAFTSIRSGDLDLWIMNSDGTNLRQVTNDLGYDGGAFFSPDGKRLVFRASRPKSHDDIVKYQKLLEYNLVEPVSMELFVVNVDGSNLKQVTHLGGSNWAPYYLADNKRIVFSSNYENAGREFGAFALYVINDDGSGLERITFGDKHEFNSFPMMNHAVEQTSGFWEVTDNSLLKMEDDKKSAPSNEEMNLEDVIEHFPQIDRFLVRKWHYAFHTFFDLTGNNVIEWRDFQTLIDAIGAVRGVGGEHHVAARLSLTDVWHAMTATVNKNTTDKITLEDWIRMWADSLTAEKEPAWQKAYLDYMFHLLDASGDQLVDLAEYIEVLGYFSIPREEAITCFDKFAVTSTGGQCNSIDYKRFVDLWQQYFWSSDVNDMGNYLLGTA
;
A
#
# COMPACT_ATOMS: atom_id res chain seq x y z
N MET A 1 -11.30 -18.09 5.37
CA MET A 1 -12.05 -19.26 5.86
C MET A 1 -11.17 -20.48 5.68
N PRO A 2 -10.77 -21.18 6.74
CA PRO A 2 -10.10 -22.46 6.58
C PRO A 2 -11.08 -23.45 5.93
N GLU A 3 -10.54 -24.40 5.17
CA GLU A 3 -11.30 -25.43 4.45
C GLU A 3 -12.35 -26.09 5.35
N SER A 4 -13.52 -26.32 4.78
CA SER A 4 -14.76 -26.79 5.39
C SER A 4 -14.66 -28.20 5.99
N GLY A 5 -13.88 -28.35 7.06
CA GLY A 5 -14.10 -29.40 8.04
C GLY A 5 -15.39 -29.10 8.80
N ASN A 6 -16.36 -30.01 8.77
CA ASN A 6 -17.60 -29.86 9.53
C ASN A 6 -17.28 -29.58 11.01
N ILE A 7 -17.56 -28.36 11.49
CA ILE A 7 -17.45 -28.01 12.91
C ILE A 7 -18.45 -28.87 13.69
N THR A 8 -17.95 -29.91 14.37
CA THR A 8 -18.77 -30.87 15.13
C THR A 8 -19.04 -30.42 16.57
N ASP A 9 -18.30 -29.44 17.08
CA ASP A 9 -18.50 -28.92 18.43
C ASP A 9 -19.73 -27.97 18.46
N PRO A 10 -20.79 -28.30 19.21
CA PRO A 10 -22.00 -27.49 19.25
C PRO A 10 -21.79 -26.11 19.90
N VAL A 11 -20.82 -25.97 20.80
CA VAL A 11 -20.47 -24.69 21.43
C VAL A 11 -19.77 -23.79 20.41
N LEU A 12 -18.77 -24.32 19.68
CA LEU A 12 -18.09 -23.56 18.65
C LEU A 12 -19.03 -23.16 17.51
N LYS A 13 -19.89 -24.09 17.06
CA LYS A 13 -20.90 -23.81 16.04
C LYS A 13 -21.86 -22.70 16.48
N HIS A 14 -22.25 -22.66 17.76
CA HIS A 14 -23.08 -21.58 18.28
C HIS A 14 -22.33 -20.24 18.30
N LEU A 15 -21.09 -20.24 18.79
CA LEU A 15 -20.24 -19.04 18.86
C LEU A 15 -19.97 -18.44 17.47
N CYS A 16 -19.53 -19.23 16.50
CA CYS A 16 -19.28 -18.75 15.13
C CYS A 16 -20.52 -18.21 14.42
N ASN A 17 -21.73 -18.68 14.78
CA ASN A 17 -22.99 -18.19 14.20
C ASN A 17 -23.52 -16.93 14.90
N THR A 18 -22.95 -16.55 16.04
CA THR A 18 -23.45 -15.44 16.88
C THR A 18 -22.43 -14.34 17.12
N SER A 19 -21.19 -14.53 16.65
CA SER A 19 -20.03 -13.69 16.98
C SER A 19 -19.22 -13.39 15.72
N TYR A 20 -18.74 -12.16 15.58
CA TYR A 20 -17.76 -11.79 14.54
C TYR A 20 -16.36 -12.14 15.05
N THR A 21 -15.70 -13.12 14.43
CA THR A 21 -14.44 -13.68 14.94
C THR A 21 -13.29 -13.47 13.95
N TRP A 22 -12.07 -13.37 14.48
CA TRP A 22 -10.82 -13.37 13.73
C TRP A 22 -10.04 -14.66 14.01
N ASP A 23 -9.42 -15.18 12.96
CA ASP A 23 -8.51 -16.32 13.02
C ASP A 23 -7.17 -15.90 13.65
N VAL A 24 -6.71 -16.67 14.63
CA VAL A 24 -5.42 -16.55 15.31
C VAL A 24 -4.52 -17.65 14.75
N PHE A 25 -4.05 -17.46 13.52
CA PHE A 25 -3.30 -18.49 12.80
C PHE A 25 -2.09 -19.03 13.60
N PRO A 26 -2.08 -20.32 13.96
CA PRO A 26 -1.08 -20.90 14.87
C PRO A 26 0.29 -21.14 14.21
N ASP A 27 0.43 -20.76 12.95
CA ASP A 27 1.62 -20.86 12.10
C ASP A 27 2.13 -19.48 11.65
N TYR A 28 1.59 -18.39 12.20
CA TYR A 28 2.08 -17.05 11.89
C TYR A 28 3.35 -16.76 12.68
N ASP A 29 4.40 -16.42 11.93
CA ASP A 29 5.70 -16.01 12.42
C ASP A 29 6.11 -14.65 11.83
N ILE A 30 7.04 -13.98 12.50
CA ILE A 30 7.60 -12.70 12.04
C ILE A 30 8.86 -12.99 11.23
N PHE A 31 8.86 -12.52 9.99
CA PHE A 31 10.00 -12.61 9.09
C PHE A 31 10.56 -11.22 8.80
N LYS A 32 11.88 -11.13 8.81
CA LYS A 32 12.62 -10.00 8.24
C LYS A 32 12.89 -10.31 6.79
N VAL A 33 12.27 -9.54 5.92
CA VAL A 33 12.54 -9.57 4.48
C VAL A 33 13.49 -8.45 4.10
N ASN A 34 14.29 -8.66 3.07
CA ASN A 34 14.96 -7.55 2.42
C ASN A 34 13.94 -6.76 1.55
N LYS A 35 14.36 -5.60 1.05
CA LYS A 35 13.51 -4.72 0.22
C LYS A 35 12.95 -5.37 -1.06
N PHE A 36 13.46 -6.54 -1.45
CA PHE A 36 13.01 -7.30 -2.62
C PHE A 36 12.02 -8.43 -2.25
N GLY A 37 11.57 -8.50 -0.99
CA GLY A 37 10.66 -9.53 -0.50
C GLY A 37 11.32 -10.89 -0.21
N ASN A 38 12.65 -11.03 -0.35
CA ASN A 38 13.33 -12.27 0.04
C ASN A 38 13.43 -12.34 1.56
N ILE A 39 13.08 -13.50 2.12
CA ILE A 39 13.24 -13.76 3.56
C ILE A 39 14.74 -13.77 3.88
N ALA A 40 15.18 -12.74 4.61
CA ALA A 40 16.54 -12.60 5.09
C ALA A 40 16.74 -13.35 6.42
N GLN A 41 15.72 -13.33 7.27
CA GLN A 41 15.74 -13.98 8.59
C GLN A 41 14.33 -14.26 9.07
N GLN A 42 14.11 -15.44 9.64
CA GLN A 42 12.94 -15.71 10.49
C GLN A 42 13.25 -15.20 11.91
N LEU A 43 12.47 -14.25 12.42
CA LEU A 43 12.71 -13.60 13.71
C LEU A 43 12.01 -14.33 14.87
N THR A 44 10.94 -15.07 14.59
CA THR A 44 10.24 -15.92 15.55
C THR A 44 10.01 -17.30 14.96
N ASP A 45 10.02 -18.32 15.82
CA ASP A 45 9.78 -19.72 15.47
C ASP A 45 8.94 -20.44 16.55
N HIS A 46 8.20 -19.66 17.34
CA HIS A 46 7.44 -20.19 18.47
C HIS A 46 6.09 -20.73 17.99
N PRO A 47 5.67 -21.94 18.42
CA PRO A 47 4.34 -22.45 18.07
C PRO A 47 3.22 -21.50 18.50
N GLY A 48 2.37 -21.09 17.56
CA GLY A 48 1.26 -20.18 17.82
C GLY A 48 1.29 -18.97 16.89
N TYR A 49 0.68 -17.89 17.35
CA TYR A 49 0.49 -16.67 16.58
C TYR A 49 1.51 -15.62 17.00
N ASP A 50 2.35 -15.19 16.07
CA ASP A 50 3.20 -14.00 16.14
C ASP A 50 2.90 -13.09 14.95
N ALA A 51 2.18 -11.99 15.18
CA ALA A 51 1.73 -11.12 14.09
C ALA A 51 1.56 -9.66 14.53
N GLU A 52 0.98 -8.84 13.63
CA GLU A 52 0.71 -7.42 13.87
C GLU A 52 1.98 -6.63 14.22
N ALA A 53 3.12 -7.04 13.63
CA ALA A 53 4.43 -6.50 13.93
C ALA A 53 4.62 -5.08 13.38
N VAL A 54 5.23 -4.21 14.19
CA VAL A 54 5.59 -2.82 13.83
C VAL A 54 7.01 -2.49 14.30
N LEU A 55 7.70 -1.62 13.58
CA LEU A 55 9.03 -1.13 13.95
C LEU A 55 8.96 0.15 14.79
N SER A 56 9.90 0.33 15.72
CA SER A 56 10.11 1.62 16.38
C SER A 56 10.59 2.67 15.37
N PRO A 57 10.39 3.97 15.63
CA PRO A 57 10.81 5.04 14.72
C PRO A 57 12.31 5.03 14.38
N ASP A 58 13.15 4.55 15.31
CA ASP A 58 14.59 4.39 15.09
C ASP A 58 15.00 3.03 14.50
N GLY A 59 14.03 2.17 14.19
CA GLY A 59 14.21 0.85 13.58
C GLY A 59 14.89 -0.19 14.48
N LYS A 60 15.08 0.08 15.77
CA LYS A 60 15.81 -0.81 16.69
C LYS A 60 14.94 -1.84 17.36
N LEU A 61 13.66 -1.57 17.55
CA LEU A 61 12.72 -2.45 18.23
C LEU A 61 11.61 -2.87 17.28
N ILE A 62 11.08 -4.06 17.51
CA ILE A 62 9.86 -4.57 16.91
C ILE A 62 8.88 -4.80 18.06
N ALA A 63 7.66 -4.26 17.95
CA ALA A 63 6.53 -4.62 18.79
C ALA A 63 5.56 -5.49 18.00
N PHE A 64 4.94 -6.48 18.62
CA PHE A 64 4.06 -7.43 17.96
C PHE A 64 3.12 -8.12 18.95
N THR A 65 2.05 -8.73 18.46
CA THR A 65 1.13 -9.54 19.27
C THR A 65 1.56 -10.99 19.24
N SER A 66 1.58 -11.63 20.40
CA SER A 66 1.90 -13.05 20.53
C SER A 66 1.03 -13.79 21.53
N ILE A 67 0.69 -15.05 21.19
CA ILE A 67 -0.03 -15.97 22.09
C ILE A 67 0.90 -16.77 23.03
N ARG A 68 2.21 -16.57 22.97
CA ARG A 68 3.21 -17.42 23.66
C ARG A 68 3.10 -17.48 25.19
N SER A 69 2.45 -16.50 25.82
CA SER A 69 2.12 -16.47 27.26
C SER A 69 0.86 -17.27 27.62
N GLY A 70 0.14 -17.78 26.61
CA GLY A 70 -1.19 -18.38 26.75
C GLY A 70 -2.34 -17.39 26.54
N ASP A 71 -2.03 -16.12 26.28
CA ASP A 71 -2.97 -15.06 25.93
C ASP A 71 -2.36 -14.16 24.83
N LEU A 72 -3.19 -13.40 24.11
CA LEU A 72 -2.71 -12.50 23.04
C LEU A 72 -2.21 -11.18 23.63
N ASP A 73 -0.93 -11.17 23.98
CA ASP A 73 -0.25 -10.05 24.61
C ASP A 73 0.68 -9.31 23.63
N LEU A 74 1.09 -8.08 23.99
CA LEU A 74 2.15 -7.37 23.28
C LEU A 74 3.53 -7.81 23.75
N TRP A 75 4.41 -8.02 22.79
CA TRP A 75 5.81 -8.37 22.98
C TRP A 75 6.70 -7.40 22.22
N ILE A 76 7.92 -7.20 22.74
CA ILE A 76 8.97 -6.42 22.07
C ILE A 76 10.25 -7.24 21.97
N MET A 77 10.93 -7.09 20.84
CA MET A 77 12.30 -7.57 20.63
C MET A 77 13.14 -6.51 19.91
N ASN A 78 14.45 -6.72 19.86
CA ASN A 78 15.33 -5.99 18.96
C ASN A 78 15.03 -6.35 17.49
N SER A 79 15.38 -5.48 16.55
CA SER A 79 15.16 -5.69 15.11
C SER A 79 16.03 -6.78 14.45
N ASP A 80 16.88 -7.43 15.24
CA ASP A 80 17.64 -8.64 14.90
C ASP A 80 17.04 -9.92 15.52
N GLY A 81 15.95 -9.80 16.28
CA GLY A 81 15.25 -10.89 16.97
C GLY A 81 15.68 -11.12 18.43
N THR A 82 16.69 -10.41 18.92
CA THR A 82 17.22 -10.60 20.28
C THR A 82 16.43 -9.82 21.34
N ASN A 83 16.69 -10.05 22.64
CA ASN A 83 16.09 -9.31 23.77
C ASN A 83 14.56 -9.29 23.80
N LEU A 84 13.97 -10.41 23.38
CA LEU A 84 12.54 -10.64 23.44
C LEU A 84 12.00 -10.52 24.87
N ARG A 85 10.94 -9.73 25.06
CA ARG A 85 10.26 -9.56 26.34
C ARG A 85 8.76 -9.24 26.16
N GLN A 86 7.97 -9.64 27.15
CA GLN A 86 6.55 -9.33 27.23
C GLN A 86 6.34 -7.89 27.73
N VAL A 87 5.35 -7.18 27.18
CA VAL A 87 5.02 -5.79 27.51
C VAL A 87 3.68 -5.71 28.26
N THR A 88 2.69 -6.50 27.85
CA THR A 88 1.37 -6.57 28.50
C THR A 88 1.05 -7.98 28.96
N ASN A 89 0.17 -8.11 29.97
CA ASN A 89 -0.17 -9.39 30.59
C ASN A 89 -1.57 -9.39 31.24
N ASP A 90 -2.42 -8.43 30.86
CA ASP A 90 -3.78 -8.33 31.36
C ASP A 90 -4.69 -9.18 30.48
N LEU A 91 -5.57 -9.99 31.08
CA LEU A 91 -6.46 -10.90 30.35
C LEU A 91 -7.24 -10.19 29.22
N GLY A 92 -7.12 -10.73 28.01
CA GLY A 92 -7.84 -10.29 26.82
C GLY A 92 -6.92 -10.03 25.63
N TYR A 93 -7.52 -9.73 24.48
CA TYR A 93 -6.77 -9.47 23.26
C TYR A 93 -6.07 -8.10 23.31
N ASP A 94 -4.75 -8.10 23.11
CA ASP A 94 -3.91 -6.93 22.87
C ASP A 94 -3.29 -6.98 21.47
N GLY A 95 -3.61 -6.00 20.62
CA GLY A 95 -3.02 -5.97 19.29
C GLY A 95 -3.09 -4.64 18.56
N GLY A 96 -2.63 -4.64 17.32
CA GLY A 96 -2.53 -3.47 16.45
C GLY A 96 -1.75 -2.32 17.10
N ALA A 97 -0.62 -2.63 17.73
CA ALA A 97 0.18 -1.63 18.43
C ALA A 97 0.99 -0.75 17.47
N PHE A 98 1.22 0.51 17.84
CA PHE A 98 2.09 1.45 17.17
C PHE A 98 2.94 2.22 18.17
N PHE A 99 4.20 2.50 17.83
CA PHE A 99 5.08 3.30 18.69
C PHE A 99 4.70 4.79 18.68
N SER A 100 4.91 5.47 19.81
CA SER A 100 4.96 6.93 19.84
C SER A 100 6.14 7.46 19.00
N PRO A 101 6.07 8.69 18.45
CA PRO A 101 7.15 9.26 17.64
C PRO A 101 8.53 9.27 18.34
N ASP A 102 8.55 9.42 19.67
CA ASP A 102 9.78 9.35 20.48
C ASP A 102 10.25 7.92 20.81
N GLY A 103 9.50 6.89 20.38
CA GLY A 103 9.80 5.48 20.55
C GLY A 103 9.68 4.95 21.98
N LYS A 104 9.11 5.72 22.92
CA LYS A 104 9.07 5.34 24.36
C LYS A 104 7.80 4.62 24.79
N ARG A 105 6.72 4.76 24.02
CA ARG A 105 5.41 4.21 24.33
C ARG A 105 4.84 3.45 23.14
N LEU A 106 3.90 2.57 23.44
CA LEU A 106 3.00 1.96 22.47
C LEU A 106 1.60 2.50 22.70
N VAL A 107 0.88 2.79 21.62
CA VAL A 107 -0.58 2.88 21.60
C VAL A 107 -1.13 1.65 20.90
N PHE A 108 -2.18 1.05 21.43
CA PHE A 108 -2.73 -0.19 20.91
C PHE A 108 -4.23 -0.29 21.18
N ARG A 109 -4.88 -1.24 20.53
CA ARG A 109 -6.30 -1.58 20.78
C ARG A 109 -6.35 -2.83 21.64
N ALA A 110 -7.32 -2.88 22.55
CA ALA A 110 -7.46 -3.98 23.47
C ALA A 110 -8.91 -4.28 23.82
N SER A 111 -9.24 -5.56 23.93
CA SER A 111 -10.49 -6.05 24.50
C SER A 111 -10.22 -6.59 25.90
N ARG A 112 -11.05 -6.23 26.87
CA ARG A 112 -10.92 -6.66 28.27
C ARG A 112 -12.21 -7.35 28.72
N PRO A 113 -12.32 -8.69 28.64
CA PRO A 113 -13.49 -9.41 29.16
C PRO A 113 -13.58 -9.22 30.68
N LYS A 114 -14.76 -8.85 31.20
CA LYS A 114 -14.95 -8.53 32.63
C LYS A 114 -15.92 -9.47 33.34
N SER A 115 -16.98 -9.91 32.66
CA SER A 115 -17.94 -10.84 33.26
C SER A 115 -17.42 -12.27 33.19
N HIS A 116 -17.93 -13.15 34.06
CA HIS A 116 -17.58 -14.56 34.02
C HIS A 116 -17.86 -15.19 32.64
N ASP A 117 -19.02 -14.84 32.06
CA ASP A 117 -19.44 -15.36 30.76
C ASP A 117 -18.54 -14.87 29.62
N ASP A 118 -18.11 -13.60 29.64
CA ASP A 118 -17.17 -13.05 28.65
C ASP A 118 -15.81 -13.72 28.75
N ILE A 119 -15.31 -13.96 29.96
CA ILE A 119 -14.03 -14.62 30.20
C ILE A 119 -14.07 -16.07 29.70
N VAL A 120 -15.12 -16.81 30.03
CA VAL A 120 -15.30 -18.20 29.58
C VAL A 120 -15.42 -18.25 28.05
N LYS A 121 -16.18 -17.32 27.45
CA LYS A 121 -16.31 -17.21 25.98
C LYS A 121 -14.95 -16.93 25.34
N TYR A 122 -14.21 -15.96 25.87
CA TYR A 122 -12.90 -15.56 25.35
C TYR A 122 -11.90 -16.73 25.38
N GLN A 123 -11.75 -17.38 26.53
CA GLN A 123 -10.87 -18.54 26.68
C GLN A 123 -11.28 -19.68 25.75
N LYS A 124 -12.59 -19.92 25.60
CA LYS A 124 -13.09 -20.96 24.70
C LYS A 124 -12.79 -20.66 23.23
N LEU A 125 -12.88 -19.41 22.80
CA LEU A 125 -12.50 -19.02 21.44
C LEU A 125 -11.00 -19.21 21.20
N LEU A 126 -10.15 -18.83 22.15
CA LEU A 126 -8.70 -19.02 22.06
C LEU A 126 -8.29 -20.50 21.92
N GLU A 127 -9.00 -21.44 22.57
CA GLU A 127 -8.78 -22.89 22.38
C GLU A 127 -8.93 -23.35 20.91
N TYR A 128 -9.70 -22.62 20.10
CA TYR A 128 -9.88 -22.88 18.68
C TYR A 128 -9.14 -21.88 17.80
N ASN A 129 -8.14 -21.17 18.33
CA ASN A 129 -7.39 -20.17 17.59
C ASN A 129 -8.30 -19.05 17.04
N LEU A 130 -9.24 -18.57 17.87
CA LEU A 130 -10.16 -17.50 17.52
C LEU A 130 -10.17 -16.41 18.58
N VAL A 131 -10.45 -15.19 18.15
CA VAL A 131 -10.84 -14.08 19.03
C VAL A 131 -12.06 -13.35 18.50
N GLU A 132 -12.79 -12.70 19.40
CA GLU A 132 -13.91 -11.83 19.05
C GLU A 132 -13.52 -10.37 19.39
N PRO A 133 -13.07 -9.58 18.40
CA PRO A 133 -12.57 -8.21 18.60
C PRO A 133 -13.72 -7.20 18.70
N VAL A 134 -14.67 -7.45 19.61
CA VAL A 134 -15.78 -6.55 19.92
C VAL A 134 -15.44 -5.68 21.13
N SER A 135 -15.92 -4.44 21.14
CA SER A 135 -15.70 -3.50 22.25
C SER A 135 -14.22 -3.21 22.52
N MET A 136 -13.44 -2.93 21.47
CA MET A 136 -12.02 -2.60 21.59
C MET A 136 -11.83 -1.15 21.99
N GLU A 137 -11.06 -0.92 23.04
CA GLU A 137 -10.67 0.41 23.51
C GLU A 137 -9.18 0.63 23.25
N LEU A 138 -8.76 1.88 23.22
CA LEU A 138 -7.36 2.25 23.06
C LEU A 138 -6.66 2.29 24.40
N PHE A 139 -5.43 1.80 24.41
CA PHE A 139 -4.54 1.79 25.56
C PHE A 139 -3.19 2.36 25.17
N VAL A 140 -2.48 2.89 26.17
CA VAL A 140 -1.10 3.33 26.07
C VAL A 140 -0.29 2.64 27.15
N VAL A 141 0.92 2.20 26.80
CA VAL A 141 1.88 1.59 27.73
C VAL A 141 3.29 2.04 27.38
N ASN A 142 4.19 2.11 28.37
CA ASN A 142 5.61 2.30 28.08
C ASN A 142 6.19 1.04 27.44
N VAL A 143 7.25 1.20 26.65
CA VAL A 143 7.99 0.09 25.98
C VAL A 143 8.64 -0.90 26.95
N ASP A 144 8.73 -0.56 28.24
CA ASP A 144 9.17 -1.45 29.32
C ASP A 144 8.02 -2.16 30.06
N GLY A 145 6.76 -1.96 29.62
CA GLY A 145 5.55 -2.51 30.22
C GLY A 145 4.96 -1.68 31.36
N SER A 146 5.62 -0.60 31.79
CA SER A 146 5.10 0.26 32.86
C SER A 146 4.05 1.25 32.35
N ASN A 147 3.30 1.85 33.29
CA ASN A 147 2.28 2.88 33.02
C ASN A 147 1.21 2.49 32.00
N LEU A 148 0.80 1.22 31.97
CA LEU A 148 -0.36 0.79 31.20
C LEU A 148 -1.60 1.58 31.62
N LYS A 149 -2.27 2.19 30.65
CA LYS A 149 -3.46 3.03 30.86
C LYS A 149 -4.44 2.88 29.70
N GLN A 150 -5.73 2.76 30.04
CA GLN A 150 -6.83 2.91 29.08
C GLN A 150 -7.03 4.39 28.71
N VAL A 151 -7.12 4.68 27.41
CA VAL A 151 -7.28 6.03 26.85
C VAL A 151 -8.74 6.31 26.50
N THR A 152 -9.41 5.39 25.81
CA THR A 152 -10.81 5.56 25.40
C THR A 152 -11.77 4.78 26.30
N HIS A 153 -12.99 5.29 26.43
CA HIS A 153 -14.10 4.66 27.14
C HIS A 153 -15.39 4.82 26.32
N LEU A 154 -15.31 4.51 25.03
CA LEU A 154 -16.33 4.87 24.04
C LEU A 154 -17.31 3.74 23.74
N GLY A 155 -16.93 2.49 24.03
CA GLY A 155 -17.57 1.31 23.49
C GLY A 155 -17.34 1.19 21.98
N GLY A 156 -18.02 0.23 21.37
CA GLY A 156 -17.83 -0.04 19.94
C GLY A 156 -16.40 -0.48 19.60
N SER A 157 -15.98 -0.27 18.36
CA SER A 157 -14.64 -0.63 17.89
C SER A 157 -13.81 0.64 17.71
N ASN A 158 -12.77 0.79 18.53
CA ASN A 158 -11.78 1.85 18.41
C ASN A 158 -10.48 1.20 17.93
N TRP A 159 -9.98 1.57 16.75
CA TRP A 159 -8.94 0.80 16.05
C TRP A 159 -8.04 1.68 15.17
N ALA A 160 -6.94 1.08 14.71
CA ALA A 160 -5.85 1.73 13.96
C ALA A 160 -5.36 3.03 14.63
N PRO A 161 -4.90 2.98 15.90
CA PRO A 161 -4.46 4.18 16.60
C PRO A 161 -3.04 4.59 16.17
N TYR A 162 -2.85 5.87 15.90
CA TYR A 162 -1.52 6.45 15.65
C TYR A 162 -1.34 7.68 16.50
N TYR A 163 -0.15 7.84 17.08
CA TYR A 163 0.23 9.12 17.64
C TYR A 163 0.35 10.18 16.55
N LEU A 164 0.04 11.42 16.89
CA LEU A 164 0.43 12.59 16.10
C LEU A 164 1.88 12.98 16.44
N ALA A 165 2.50 13.79 15.57
CA ALA A 165 3.90 14.21 15.71
C ALA A 165 4.22 14.94 17.04
N ASP A 166 3.20 15.46 17.73
CA ASP A 166 3.35 16.10 19.04
C ASP A 166 3.58 15.13 20.21
N ASN A 167 3.60 13.81 19.97
CA ASN A 167 3.74 12.77 20.99
C ASN A 167 2.66 12.81 22.09
N LYS A 168 1.52 13.46 21.86
CA LYS A 168 0.47 13.60 22.89
C LYS A 168 -0.90 13.22 22.40
N ARG A 169 -1.21 13.53 21.15
CA ARG A 169 -2.50 13.21 20.56
C ARG A 169 -2.44 11.91 19.80
N ILE A 170 -3.54 11.19 19.77
CA ILE A 170 -3.75 9.92 19.07
C ILE A 170 -4.89 10.13 18.10
N VAL A 171 -4.65 9.89 16.80
CA VAL A 171 -5.69 9.75 15.79
C VAL A 171 -6.09 8.29 15.69
N PHE A 172 -7.38 8.01 15.56
CA PHE A 172 -7.89 6.65 15.50
C PHE A 172 -9.23 6.60 14.76
N SER A 173 -9.61 5.40 14.35
CA SER A 173 -10.91 5.15 13.76
C SER A 173 -11.88 4.65 14.82
N SER A 174 -13.13 5.11 14.77
CA SER A 174 -14.16 4.63 15.68
C SER A 174 -15.56 4.63 15.06
N ASN A 175 -16.38 3.68 15.51
CA ASN A 175 -17.81 3.62 15.23
C ASN A 175 -18.65 3.99 16.46
N TYR A 176 -18.07 4.61 17.50
CA TYR A 176 -18.75 4.79 18.78
C TYR A 176 -20.07 5.57 18.69
N GLU A 177 -20.18 6.53 17.77
CA GLU A 177 -21.42 7.30 17.58
C GLU A 177 -22.57 6.47 17.00
N ASN A 178 -22.26 5.32 16.40
CA ASN A 178 -23.22 4.37 15.83
C ASN A 178 -23.21 3.01 16.54
N ALA A 179 -22.54 2.92 17.70
CA ALA A 179 -22.37 1.68 18.43
C ALA A 179 -23.74 1.06 18.78
N GLY A 180 -24.00 -0.13 18.21
CA GLY A 180 -25.18 -0.95 18.52
C GLY A 180 -26.37 -0.81 17.56
N ARG A 181 -26.25 -0.14 16.40
CA ARG A 181 -27.36 -0.10 15.43
C ARG A 181 -27.01 -0.67 14.06
N GLU A 182 -25.80 -0.48 13.53
CA GLU A 182 -25.40 -0.98 12.20
C GLU A 182 -23.87 -1.18 12.12
N PHE A 183 -23.40 -2.29 11.55
CA PHE A 183 -21.98 -2.47 11.20
C PHE A 183 -21.66 -1.59 9.98
N GLY A 184 -20.69 -0.67 10.08
CA GLY A 184 -20.07 -0.07 8.89
C GLY A 184 -19.75 1.42 8.91
N ALA A 185 -20.32 2.22 9.81
CA ALA A 185 -20.01 3.65 9.84
C ALA A 185 -18.86 3.97 10.80
N PHE A 186 -17.69 4.24 10.24
CA PHE A 186 -16.49 4.64 10.97
C PHE A 186 -16.10 6.07 10.60
N ALA A 187 -15.69 6.83 11.61
CA ALA A 187 -15.09 8.14 11.44
C ALA A 187 -13.72 8.19 12.14
N LEU A 188 -12.92 9.18 11.77
CA LEU A 188 -11.66 9.50 12.41
C LEU A 188 -11.91 10.44 13.57
N TYR A 189 -11.24 10.15 14.67
CA TYR A 189 -11.21 10.98 15.86
C TYR A 189 -9.77 11.22 16.28
N VAL A 190 -9.56 12.33 16.98
CA VAL A 190 -8.33 12.62 17.70
C VAL A 190 -8.65 12.72 19.19
N ILE A 191 -7.78 12.19 20.03
CA ILE A 191 -7.88 12.27 21.49
C ILE A 191 -6.49 12.50 22.08
N ASN A 192 -6.38 13.16 23.23
CA ASN A 192 -5.12 13.17 23.97
C ASN A 192 -4.84 11.77 24.55
N ASP A 193 -3.57 11.41 24.71
CA ASP A 193 -3.13 10.15 25.31
C ASP A 193 -3.51 10.02 26.80
N ASP A 194 -3.95 11.12 27.41
CA ASP A 194 -4.56 11.11 28.73
C ASP A 194 -6.07 10.79 28.72
N GLY A 195 -6.69 10.64 27.56
CA GLY A 195 -8.11 10.38 27.35
C GLY A 195 -8.98 11.64 27.25
N SER A 196 -8.40 12.83 27.33
CA SER A 196 -9.13 14.09 27.20
C SER A 196 -9.18 14.61 25.76
N GLY A 197 -10.03 15.60 25.49
CA GLY A 197 -9.98 16.34 24.22
C GLY A 197 -10.38 15.54 22.99
N LEU A 198 -11.34 14.60 23.14
CA LEU A 198 -11.88 13.86 22.01
C LEU A 198 -12.53 14.81 20.99
N GLU A 199 -12.09 14.72 19.74
CA GLU A 199 -12.56 15.52 18.61
C GLU A 199 -12.78 14.63 17.38
N ARG A 200 -13.88 14.84 16.66
CA ARG A 200 -14.16 14.18 15.39
C ARG A 200 -13.50 14.94 14.25
N ILE A 201 -12.81 14.23 13.36
CA ILE A 201 -12.05 14.82 12.25
C ILE A 201 -12.76 14.63 10.91
N THR A 202 -13.34 13.45 10.65
CA THR A 202 -14.05 13.18 9.40
C THR A 202 -15.55 13.19 9.59
N PHE A 203 -16.26 13.81 8.66
CA PHE A 203 -17.71 13.93 8.66
C PHE A 203 -18.24 13.32 7.38
N GLY A 204 -19.33 12.57 7.49
CA GLY A 204 -19.88 11.79 6.40
C GLY A 204 -21.25 11.23 6.76
N ASP A 205 -21.97 10.73 5.76
CA ASP A 205 -23.28 10.13 5.97
C ASP A 205 -23.20 8.90 6.90
N LYS A 206 -24.33 8.54 7.52
CA LYS A 206 -24.43 7.49 8.56
C LYS A 206 -24.05 6.07 8.12
N HIS A 207 -23.69 5.87 6.85
CA HIS A 207 -23.23 4.59 6.29
C HIS A 207 -21.84 4.70 5.64
N GLU A 208 -21.19 5.86 5.71
CA GLU A 208 -19.87 6.06 5.12
C GLU A 208 -18.76 5.55 6.03
N PHE A 209 -17.74 4.97 5.40
CA PHE A 209 -16.57 4.41 6.05
C PHE A 209 -15.37 5.35 5.83
N ASN A 210 -15.19 6.29 6.75
CA ASN A 210 -14.16 7.33 6.69
C ASN A 210 -13.09 7.05 7.76
N SER A 211 -12.24 6.05 7.49
CA SER A 211 -11.44 5.34 8.49
C SER A 211 -9.97 5.13 8.04
N PHE A 212 -9.17 4.54 8.93
CA PHE A 212 -7.76 4.12 8.78
C PHE A 212 -6.74 5.24 8.65
N PRO A 213 -6.50 6.02 9.72
CA PRO A 213 -5.40 6.96 9.72
C PRO A 213 -4.08 6.17 9.76
N MET A 214 -3.06 6.70 9.09
CA MET A 214 -1.68 6.24 9.17
C MET A 214 -0.80 7.47 9.35
N MET A 215 0.17 7.43 10.27
CA MET A 215 1.10 8.54 10.47
C MET A 215 2.54 8.10 10.21
N ASN A 216 3.27 8.91 9.44
CA ASN A 216 4.70 8.80 9.28
C ASN A 216 5.39 9.87 10.13
N HIS A 217 6.37 9.47 10.94
CA HIS A 217 7.10 10.34 11.88
C HIS A 217 8.56 10.56 11.49
N ALA A 218 8.94 10.29 10.24
CA ALA A 218 10.30 10.46 9.76
C ALA A 218 10.88 11.81 10.21
N VAL A 219 11.91 11.73 11.07
CA VAL A 219 12.69 12.89 11.50
C VAL A 219 13.43 13.39 10.26
N GLU A 220 13.12 14.60 9.81
CA GLU A 220 13.93 15.32 8.84
C GLU A 220 15.36 15.45 9.38
N GLN A 221 16.26 14.57 8.93
CA GLN A 221 17.68 14.89 8.79
C GLN A 221 17.97 15.54 7.44
N THR A 222 17.01 16.28 6.91
CA THR A 222 17.21 17.21 5.81
C THR A 222 16.96 18.61 6.31
N SER A 223 18.00 19.24 6.84
CA SER A 223 18.06 20.71 6.89
C SER A 223 17.88 21.24 5.46
N GLY A 224 16.66 21.66 5.12
CA GLY A 224 16.32 22.15 3.80
C GLY A 224 14.81 22.29 3.59
N PHE A 225 14.22 23.28 4.26
CA PHE A 225 12.90 23.88 4.00
C PHE A 225 11.65 23.03 4.25
N TRP A 226 11.21 23.01 5.51
CA TRP A 226 9.78 23.15 5.85
C TRP A 226 9.63 23.98 7.13
N GLU A 227 9.56 25.30 7.00
CA GLU A 227 8.94 26.15 8.02
C GLU A 227 7.43 26.13 7.75
N VAL A 228 6.67 25.41 8.58
CA VAL A 228 5.20 25.56 8.61
C VAL A 228 4.90 26.86 9.35
N THR A 229 4.86 27.96 8.59
CA THR A 229 4.15 29.18 8.98
C THR A 229 3.08 29.43 7.94
N ASP A 230 1.85 28.96 8.17
CA ASP A 230 0.66 29.82 8.26
C ASP A 230 -0.63 28.98 8.39
N ASN A 231 -1.52 29.45 9.26
CA ASN A 231 -2.87 28.94 9.49
C ASN A 231 -3.79 29.35 8.34
N SER A 232 -3.70 28.72 7.16
CA SER A 232 -4.56 29.10 6.02
C SER A 232 -5.05 27.98 5.09
N LEU A 233 -5.12 26.72 5.56
CA LEU A 233 -5.77 25.62 4.81
C LEU A 233 -6.97 24.98 5.53
N LEU A 234 -7.84 25.81 6.11
CA LEU A 234 -9.20 25.42 6.50
C LEU A 234 -10.21 26.43 5.96
N LYS A 235 -10.37 26.46 4.64
CA LYS A 235 -11.60 26.87 3.94
C LYS A 235 -11.70 26.10 2.63
N MET A 236 -12.28 24.90 2.68
CA MET A 236 -12.96 24.37 1.51
C MET A 236 -14.36 24.97 1.52
N GLU A 237 -14.59 25.95 0.65
CA GLU A 237 -15.94 26.39 0.31
C GLU A 237 -16.62 25.30 -0.53
N ASP A 238 -17.88 25.02 -0.20
CA ASP A 238 -18.79 24.15 -0.94
C ASP A 238 -18.95 24.61 -2.39
N ASP A 239 -18.20 24.03 -3.33
CA ASP A 239 -18.60 24.02 -4.73
C ASP A 239 -19.41 22.75 -5.02
N LYS A 240 -20.70 22.83 -4.70
CA LYS A 240 -21.74 21.95 -5.23
C LYS A 240 -21.84 22.16 -6.75
N LYS A 241 -21.04 21.44 -7.51
CA LYS A 241 -21.44 20.94 -8.82
C LYS A 241 -21.44 19.42 -8.75
N SER A 242 -22.61 18.85 -9.00
CA SER A 242 -22.83 17.42 -9.17
C SER A 242 -21.68 16.78 -9.94
N ALA A 243 -20.82 16.05 -9.24
CA ALA A 243 -19.89 15.13 -9.89
C ALA A 243 -20.76 14.09 -10.62
N PRO A 244 -20.59 13.90 -11.94
CA PRO A 244 -21.18 12.74 -12.58
C PRO A 244 -20.58 11.48 -11.94
N SER A 245 -21.42 10.48 -11.73
CA SER A 245 -20.99 9.15 -11.31
C SER A 245 -19.85 8.67 -12.21
N ASN A 246 -18.64 8.53 -11.67
CA ASN A 246 -17.56 7.81 -12.33
C ASN A 246 -17.91 6.32 -12.30
N GLU A 247 -18.81 5.89 -13.18
CA GLU A 247 -18.78 4.51 -13.67
C GLU A 247 -17.48 4.39 -14.46
N GLU A 248 -16.58 3.54 -13.96
CA GLU A 248 -15.37 3.14 -14.68
C GLU A 248 -15.79 2.61 -16.06
N MET A 249 -15.37 3.31 -17.11
CA MET A 249 -15.69 2.93 -18.47
C MET A 249 -14.99 1.59 -18.75
N ASN A 250 -15.76 0.54 -19.00
CA ASN A 250 -15.15 -0.76 -19.24
C ASN A 250 -14.34 -0.72 -20.56
N LEU A 251 -13.34 -1.59 -20.69
CA LEU A 251 -12.44 -1.62 -21.85
C LEU A 251 -13.18 -1.68 -23.21
N GLU A 252 -14.31 -2.38 -23.28
CA GLU A 252 -15.07 -2.48 -24.53
C GLU A 252 -15.76 -1.15 -24.88
N ASP A 253 -16.28 -0.43 -23.89
CA ASP A 253 -16.83 0.93 -24.09
C ASP A 253 -15.74 1.90 -24.57
N VAL A 254 -14.52 1.80 -24.02
CA VAL A 254 -13.37 2.60 -24.48
C VAL A 254 -13.03 2.27 -25.93
N ILE A 255 -12.98 0.99 -26.30
CA ILE A 255 -12.72 0.57 -27.69
C ILE A 255 -13.81 1.08 -28.63
N GLU A 256 -15.08 1.00 -28.24
CA GLU A 256 -16.21 1.49 -29.03
C GLU A 256 -16.19 3.02 -29.18
N HIS A 257 -15.62 3.75 -28.22
CA HIS A 257 -15.43 5.20 -28.29
C HIS A 257 -14.39 5.62 -29.35
N PHE A 258 -13.43 4.76 -29.68
CA PHE A 258 -12.37 5.02 -30.66
C PHE A 258 -12.40 4.04 -31.85
N PRO A 259 -13.49 3.97 -32.62
CA PRO A 259 -13.68 2.95 -33.66
C PRO A 259 -12.70 3.07 -34.85
N GLN A 260 -12.03 4.22 -34.99
CA GLN A 260 -11.02 4.47 -36.01
C GLN A 260 -9.65 3.89 -35.69
N ILE A 261 -9.42 3.47 -34.43
CA ILE A 261 -8.14 2.94 -33.96
C ILE A 261 -8.25 1.43 -33.92
N ASP A 262 -7.15 0.74 -34.23
CA ASP A 262 -7.11 -0.72 -34.09
C ASP A 262 -7.39 -1.13 -32.63
N ARG A 263 -8.33 -2.07 -32.45
CA ARG A 263 -8.78 -2.51 -31.13
C ARG A 263 -7.63 -3.05 -30.29
N PHE A 264 -6.66 -3.74 -30.89
CA PHE A 264 -5.52 -4.31 -30.19
C PHE A 264 -4.57 -3.21 -29.67
N LEU A 265 -4.40 -2.12 -30.43
CA LEU A 265 -3.65 -0.95 -29.96
C LEU A 265 -4.34 -0.28 -28.76
N VAL A 266 -5.66 -0.07 -28.82
CA VAL A 266 -6.41 0.52 -27.70
C VAL A 266 -6.26 -0.33 -26.44
N ARG A 267 -6.31 -1.67 -26.54
CA ARG A 267 -6.07 -2.57 -25.41
C ARG A 267 -4.69 -2.41 -24.80
N LYS A 268 -3.63 -2.37 -25.62
CA LYS A 268 -2.25 -2.17 -25.15
C LYS A 268 -2.05 -0.83 -24.45
N TRP A 269 -2.64 0.24 -24.99
CA TRP A 269 -2.55 1.57 -24.40
C TRP A 269 -3.37 1.69 -23.12
N HIS A 270 -4.54 1.06 -23.05
CA HIS A 270 -5.33 0.97 -21.83
C HIS A 270 -4.59 0.22 -20.73
N TYR A 271 -4.02 -0.95 -21.03
CA TYR A 271 -3.20 -1.69 -20.08
C TYR A 271 -2.00 -0.86 -19.59
N ALA A 272 -1.30 -0.18 -20.51
CA ALA A 272 -0.17 0.68 -20.17
C ALA A 272 -0.59 1.83 -19.25
N PHE A 273 -1.74 2.47 -19.51
CA PHE A 273 -2.29 3.56 -18.71
C PHE A 273 -2.45 3.13 -17.25
N HIS A 274 -3.21 2.07 -16.98
CA HIS A 274 -3.51 1.65 -15.61
C HIS A 274 -2.33 1.00 -14.89
N THR A 275 -1.43 0.36 -15.62
CA THR A 275 -0.33 -0.41 -14.98
C THR A 275 0.90 0.44 -14.73
N PHE A 276 1.23 1.37 -15.64
CA PHE A 276 2.51 2.09 -15.61
C PHE A 276 2.39 3.60 -15.39
N PHE A 277 1.20 4.19 -15.59
CA PHE A 277 1.02 5.64 -15.52
C PHE A 277 0.01 6.12 -14.48
N ASP A 278 -1.07 5.40 -14.22
CA ASP A 278 -2.05 5.67 -13.14
C ASP A 278 -1.73 4.79 -11.92
N LEU A 279 -0.64 5.12 -11.24
CA LEU A 279 -0.17 4.35 -10.08
C LEU A 279 -1.02 4.60 -8.82
N THR A 280 -1.80 5.67 -8.80
CA THR A 280 -2.74 5.98 -7.72
C THR A 280 -4.10 5.29 -7.88
N GLY A 281 -4.38 4.74 -9.06
CA GLY A 281 -5.60 3.98 -9.38
C GLY A 281 -6.86 4.85 -9.40
N ASN A 282 -6.72 6.13 -9.75
CA ASN A 282 -7.82 7.10 -9.74
C ASN A 282 -8.38 7.40 -11.15
N ASN A 283 -7.97 6.61 -12.15
CA ASN A 283 -8.37 6.67 -13.56
C ASN A 283 -7.97 7.96 -14.28
N VAL A 284 -6.94 8.65 -13.78
CA VAL A 284 -6.27 9.78 -14.44
C VAL A 284 -4.77 9.66 -14.23
N ILE A 285 -4.00 10.31 -15.09
CA ILE A 285 -2.56 10.53 -14.86
C ILE A 285 -2.39 11.94 -14.32
N GLU A 286 -1.77 12.05 -13.15
CA GLU A 286 -1.40 13.30 -12.49
C GLU A 286 0.03 13.24 -11.94
N TRP A 287 0.58 14.38 -11.52
CA TRP A 287 1.95 14.44 -10.97
C TRP A 287 2.17 13.47 -9.79
N ARG A 288 1.11 13.14 -9.06
CA ARG A 288 1.16 12.21 -7.92
C ARG A 288 1.55 10.79 -8.34
N ASP A 289 1.18 10.34 -9.52
CA ASP A 289 1.57 9.01 -10.02
C ASP A 289 3.08 8.95 -10.26
N PHE A 290 3.63 9.97 -10.92
CA PHE A 290 5.08 10.11 -11.12
C PHE A 290 5.83 10.23 -9.79
N GLN A 291 5.30 11.00 -8.84
CA GLN A 291 5.88 11.13 -7.51
C GLN A 291 5.90 9.78 -6.77
N THR A 292 4.84 8.98 -6.90
CA THR A 292 4.77 7.62 -6.33
C THR A 292 5.91 6.74 -6.84
N LEU A 293 6.20 6.80 -8.15
CA LEU A 293 7.32 6.06 -8.76
C LEU A 293 8.68 6.59 -8.29
N ILE A 294 8.87 7.91 -8.24
CA ILE A 294 10.11 8.55 -7.75
C ILE A 294 10.38 8.15 -6.30
N ASP A 295 9.36 8.22 -5.45
CA ASP A 295 9.47 7.88 -4.03
C ASP A 295 9.78 6.40 -3.83
N ALA A 296 9.17 5.51 -4.62
CA ALA A 296 9.48 4.09 -4.61
C ALA A 296 10.95 3.81 -5.00
N ILE A 297 11.46 4.48 -6.04
CA ILE A 297 12.87 4.39 -6.44
C ILE A 297 13.77 4.94 -5.33
N GLY A 298 13.41 6.05 -4.70
CA GLY A 298 14.13 6.62 -3.56
C GLY A 298 14.17 5.67 -2.36
N ALA A 299 13.05 5.02 -2.03
CA ALA A 299 12.96 4.05 -0.94
C ALA A 299 13.87 2.83 -1.18
N VAL A 300 14.00 2.39 -2.43
CA VAL A 300 14.79 1.20 -2.78
C VAL A 300 16.26 1.53 -3.03
N ARG A 301 16.56 2.55 -3.82
CA ARG A 301 17.92 2.89 -4.30
C ARG A 301 18.58 4.02 -3.52
N GLY A 302 17.90 4.55 -2.50
CA GLY A 302 18.40 5.60 -1.61
C GLY A 302 17.90 6.98 -2.00
N VAL A 303 17.20 7.64 -1.07
CA VAL A 303 16.71 9.01 -1.26
C VAL A 303 17.89 9.95 -1.44
N GLY A 304 17.88 10.68 -2.56
CA GLY A 304 18.94 11.61 -2.96
C GLY A 304 20.13 10.96 -3.65
N GLY A 305 20.11 9.63 -3.84
CA GLY A 305 21.08 8.92 -4.68
C GLY A 305 20.95 9.26 -6.16
N GLU A 306 21.94 8.86 -6.96
CA GLU A 306 22.02 9.15 -8.40
C GLU A 306 20.75 8.73 -9.15
N HIS A 307 20.28 7.50 -8.95
CA HIS A 307 19.05 7.00 -9.60
C HIS A 307 17.79 7.76 -9.16
N HIS A 308 17.67 8.14 -7.89
CA HIS A 308 16.53 8.92 -7.39
C HIS A 308 16.50 10.33 -7.99
N VAL A 309 17.66 10.98 -8.07
CA VAL A 309 17.80 12.30 -8.70
C VAL A 309 17.53 12.22 -10.20
N ALA A 310 18.08 11.22 -10.88
CA ALA A 310 17.86 11.00 -12.31
C ALA A 310 16.38 10.74 -12.60
N ALA A 311 15.73 9.83 -11.86
CA ALA A 311 14.30 9.55 -12.00
C ALA A 311 13.46 10.82 -11.81
N ARG A 312 13.74 11.61 -10.76
CA ARG A 312 13.04 12.87 -10.50
C ARG A 312 13.16 13.84 -11.67
N LEU A 313 14.36 14.03 -12.23
CA LEU A 313 14.55 14.93 -13.37
C LEU A 313 13.85 14.41 -14.62
N SER A 314 14.08 13.16 -15.01
CA SER A 314 13.51 12.56 -16.21
C SER A 314 11.97 12.53 -16.17
N LEU A 315 11.38 12.11 -15.05
CA LEU A 315 9.93 12.04 -14.92
C LEU A 315 9.26 13.41 -14.82
N THR A 316 9.97 14.41 -14.26
CA THR A 316 9.52 15.81 -14.31
C THR A 316 9.44 16.28 -15.76
N ASP A 317 10.46 16.01 -16.58
CA ASP A 317 10.48 16.41 -17.98
C ASP A 317 9.40 15.68 -18.80
N VAL A 318 9.20 14.38 -18.54
CA VAL A 318 8.11 13.60 -19.14
C VAL A 318 6.75 14.21 -18.80
N TRP A 319 6.48 14.50 -17.53
CA TRP A 319 5.19 15.07 -17.10
C TRP A 319 4.90 16.41 -17.79
N HIS A 320 5.86 17.34 -17.77
CA HIS A 320 5.71 18.63 -18.44
C HIS A 320 5.44 18.48 -19.95
N ALA A 321 6.13 17.56 -20.61
CA ALA A 321 5.96 17.32 -22.04
C ALA A 321 4.62 16.64 -22.36
N MET A 322 4.14 15.73 -21.50
CA MET A 322 2.82 15.12 -21.61
C MET A 322 1.71 16.17 -21.49
N THR A 323 1.71 16.99 -20.44
CA THR A 323 0.67 18.02 -20.25
C THR A 323 0.69 19.04 -21.37
N ALA A 324 1.88 19.43 -21.85
CA ALA A 324 2.00 20.33 -23.00
C ALA A 324 1.41 19.74 -24.28
N THR A 325 1.53 18.43 -24.50
CA THR A 325 0.99 17.73 -25.69
C THR A 325 -0.53 17.83 -25.76
N VAL A 326 -1.21 17.84 -24.61
CA VAL A 326 -2.67 17.97 -24.51
C VAL A 326 -3.12 19.39 -24.14
N ASN A 327 -2.23 20.39 -24.25
CA ASN A 327 -2.49 21.79 -23.92
C ASN A 327 -3.03 22.01 -22.49
N LYS A 328 -2.49 21.26 -21.54
CA LYS A 328 -2.83 21.30 -20.11
C LYS A 328 -1.68 21.85 -19.27
N ASN A 329 -2.01 22.40 -18.10
CA ASN A 329 -1.04 22.81 -17.10
C ASN A 329 -0.58 21.59 -16.28
N THR A 330 0.52 21.74 -15.55
CA THR A 330 1.10 20.68 -14.71
C THR A 330 0.28 20.33 -13.48
N THR A 331 -0.75 21.13 -13.17
CA THR A 331 -1.73 20.88 -12.12
C THR A 331 -2.99 20.18 -12.64
N ASP A 332 -3.14 20.08 -13.96
CA ASP A 332 -4.29 19.45 -14.59
C ASP A 332 -4.06 17.92 -14.71
N LYS A 333 -5.14 17.19 -14.92
CA LYS A 333 -5.17 15.73 -15.04
C LYS A 333 -5.23 15.30 -16.51
N ILE A 334 -4.53 14.24 -16.88
CA ILE A 334 -4.64 13.60 -18.20
C ILE A 334 -5.61 12.41 -18.04
N THR A 335 -6.75 12.43 -18.73
CA THR A 335 -7.71 11.32 -18.68
C THR A 335 -7.27 10.18 -19.59
N LEU A 336 -7.92 9.02 -19.45
CA LEU A 336 -7.74 7.92 -20.40
C LEU A 336 -8.06 8.34 -21.84
N GLU A 337 -9.09 9.17 -22.05
CA GLU A 337 -9.41 9.71 -23.38
C GLU A 337 -8.28 10.58 -23.95
N ASP A 338 -7.72 11.48 -23.14
CA ASP A 338 -6.57 12.30 -23.55
C ASP A 338 -5.38 11.41 -23.94
N TRP A 339 -5.09 10.40 -23.11
CA TRP A 339 -4.01 9.44 -23.33
C TRP A 339 -4.16 8.67 -24.65
N ILE A 340 -5.35 8.13 -24.93
CA ILE A 340 -5.61 7.41 -26.18
C ILE A 340 -5.47 8.35 -27.39
N ARG A 341 -5.95 9.60 -27.29
CA ARG A 341 -5.78 10.61 -28.35
C ARG A 341 -4.31 10.97 -28.59
N MET A 342 -3.51 11.14 -27.52
CA MET A 342 -2.07 11.41 -27.63
C MET A 342 -1.34 10.32 -28.43
N TRP A 343 -1.66 9.05 -28.17
CA TRP A 343 -1.09 7.94 -28.92
C TRP A 343 -1.63 7.85 -30.35
N ALA A 344 -2.94 8.04 -30.55
CA ALA A 344 -3.56 8.05 -31.87
C ALA A 344 -2.92 9.10 -32.80
N ASP A 345 -2.73 10.31 -32.30
CA ASP A 345 -2.12 11.41 -33.06
C ASP A 345 -0.67 11.06 -33.43
N SER A 346 0.05 10.38 -32.53
CA SER A 346 1.44 9.95 -32.76
C SER A 346 1.59 8.87 -33.85
N LEU A 347 0.52 8.12 -34.18
CA LEU A 347 0.54 7.18 -35.31
C LEU A 347 0.73 7.87 -36.66
N THR A 348 0.34 9.15 -36.75
CA THR A 348 0.34 9.92 -38.00
C THR A 348 1.30 11.11 -37.99
N ALA A 349 1.97 11.35 -36.86
CA ALA A 349 2.89 12.47 -36.70
C ALA A 349 4.16 12.29 -37.55
N GLU A 350 4.64 13.39 -38.14
CA GLU A 350 5.92 13.39 -38.87
C GLU A 350 7.14 13.18 -37.94
N LYS A 351 6.97 13.46 -36.64
CA LYS A 351 7.99 13.31 -35.61
C LYS A 351 7.36 12.75 -34.33
N GLU A 352 8.08 11.84 -33.69
CA GLU A 352 7.73 11.29 -32.37
C GLU A 352 7.62 12.44 -31.33
N PRO A 353 6.52 12.48 -30.55
CA PRO A 353 6.40 13.40 -29.41
C PRO A 353 7.56 13.27 -28.43
N ALA A 354 8.10 14.42 -27.99
CA ALA A 354 9.28 14.45 -27.12
C ALA A 354 9.10 13.67 -25.80
N TRP A 355 7.87 13.63 -25.25
CA TRP A 355 7.57 12.90 -24.03
C TRP A 355 7.68 11.37 -24.21
N GLN A 356 7.31 10.83 -25.38
CA GLN A 356 7.39 9.39 -25.65
C GLN A 356 8.85 8.95 -25.65
N LYS A 357 9.70 9.73 -26.32
CA LYS A 357 11.13 9.47 -26.37
C LYS A 357 11.77 9.57 -24.98
N ALA A 358 11.45 10.63 -24.24
CA ALA A 358 11.97 10.83 -22.88
C ALA A 358 11.53 9.71 -21.93
N TYR A 359 10.29 9.24 -22.05
CA TYR A 359 9.78 8.15 -21.22
C TYR A 359 10.39 6.79 -21.61
N LEU A 360 10.56 6.52 -22.91
CA LEU A 360 11.29 5.34 -23.39
C LEU A 360 12.70 5.30 -22.79
N ASP A 361 13.43 6.42 -22.90
CA ASP A 361 14.81 6.52 -22.41
C ASP A 361 14.86 6.33 -20.89
N TYR A 362 13.90 6.91 -20.16
CA TYR A 362 13.74 6.68 -18.73
C TYR A 362 13.50 5.20 -18.41
N MET A 363 12.55 4.55 -19.09
CA MET A 363 12.20 3.15 -18.83
C MET A 363 13.37 2.21 -19.10
N PHE A 364 14.16 2.46 -20.15
CA PHE A 364 15.38 1.69 -20.39
C PHE A 364 16.39 1.85 -19.25
N HIS A 365 16.68 3.07 -18.81
CA HIS A 365 17.61 3.31 -17.71
C HIS A 365 17.08 2.79 -16.35
N LEU A 366 15.75 2.74 -16.18
CA LEU A 366 15.16 2.14 -14.99
C LEU A 366 15.41 0.63 -14.96
N LEU A 367 15.22 -0.01 -16.12
CA LEU A 367 15.47 -1.43 -16.36
C LEU A 367 16.94 -1.79 -16.23
N ASP A 368 17.85 -1.06 -16.89
CA ASP A 368 19.31 -1.23 -16.80
C ASP A 368 19.83 -0.73 -15.43
N ALA A 369 19.56 -1.52 -14.39
CA ALA A 369 19.93 -1.20 -13.02
C ALA A 369 21.44 -1.28 -12.80
N SER A 370 22.13 -2.15 -13.55
CA SER A 370 23.57 -2.35 -13.49
C SER A 370 24.36 -1.23 -14.18
N GLY A 371 23.75 -0.52 -15.13
CA GLY A 371 24.37 0.53 -15.94
C GLY A 371 25.30 -0.02 -17.03
N ASP A 372 25.14 -1.29 -17.40
CA ASP A 372 25.98 -1.98 -18.39
C ASP A 372 25.45 -1.85 -19.83
N GLN A 373 24.39 -1.05 -20.03
CA GLN A 373 23.68 -0.82 -21.29
C GLN A 373 22.95 -2.05 -21.82
N LEU A 374 22.71 -3.03 -20.96
CA LEU A 374 21.91 -4.22 -21.23
C LEU A 374 20.80 -4.30 -20.19
N VAL A 375 19.69 -4.93 -20.58
CA VAL A 375 18.62 -5.31 -19.65
C VAL A 375 18.59 -6.83 -19.62
N ASP A 376 18.96 -7.41 -18.48
CA ASP A 376 18.86 -8.84 -18.23
C ASP A 376 17.54 -9.26 -17.58
N LEU A 377 17.34 -10.57 -17.44
CA LEU A 377 16.12 -11.12 -16.85
C LEU A 377 15.90 -10.69 -15.39
N ALA A 378 16.98 -10.61 -14.59
CA ALA A 378 16.87 -10.26 -13.18
C ALA A 378 16.48 -8.78 -13.02
N GLU A 379 17.09 -7.92 -13.81
CA GLU A 379 16.77 -6.50 -13.91
C GLU A 379 15.32 -6.26 -14.36
N TYR A 380 14.89 -6.96 -15.42
CA TYR A 380 13.52 -6.89 -15.92
C TYR A 380 12.49 -7.31 -14.86
N ILE A 381 12.73 -8.43 -14.17
CA ILE A 381 11.86 -8.91 -13.08
C ILE A 381 11.78 -7.88 -11.95
N GLU A 382 12.92 -7.30 -11.56
CA GLU A 382 12.96 -6.31 -10.48
C GLU A 382 12.06 -5.11 -10.81
N VAL A 383 12.20 -4.56 -12.01
CA VAL A 383 11.42 -3.37 -12.40
C VAL A 383 9.95 -3.67 -12.57
N LEU A 384 9.60 -4.77 -13.24
CA LEU A 384 8.19 -5.14 -13.43
C LEU A 384 7.49 -5.47 -12.10
N GLY A 385 8.24 -5.95 -11.10
CA GLY A 385 7.74 -6.12 -9.74
C GLY A 385 7.25 -4.82 -9.10
N TYR A 386 7.82 -3.65 -9.43
CA TYR A 386 7.31 -2.36 -8.93
C TYR A 386 5.91 -2.03 -9.47
N PHE A 387 5.60 -2.52 -10.67
CA PHE A 387 4.30 -2.35 -11.31
C PHE A 387 3.34 -3.51 -10.99
N SER A 388 3.61 -4.27 -9.93
CA SER A 388 2.80 -5.40 -9.47
C SER A 388 2.65 -6.53 -10.49
N ILE A 389 3.56 -6.64 -11.46
CA ILE A 389 3.56 -7.74 -12.43
C ILE A 389 4.22 -8.96 -11.79
N PRO A 390 3.54 -10.13 -11.74
CA PRO A 390 4.08 -11.32 -11.10
C PRO A 390 5.39 -11.80 -11.74
N ARG A 391 6.30 -12.31 -10.92
CA ARG A 391 7.59 -12.83 -11.36
C ARG A 391 7.48 -13.87 -12.48
N GLU A 392 6.53 -14.79 -12.38
CA GLU A 392 6.33 -15.85 -13.38
C GLU A 392 5.89 -15.28 -14.73
N GLU A 393 5.04 -14.25 -14.72
CA GLU A 393 4.61 -13.53 -15.91
C GLU A 393 5.79 -12.77 -16.53
N ALA A 394 6.58 -12.06 -15.72
CA ALA A 394 7.77 -11.35 -16.19
C ALA A 394 8.79 -12.30 -16.86
N ILE A 395 9.04 -13.47 -16.28
CA ILE A 395 9.91 -14.50 -16.89
C ILE A 395 9.35 -14.93 -18.25
N THR A 396 8.06 -15.26 -18.29
CA THR A 396 7.40 -15.71 -19.52
C THR A 396 7.47 -14.63 -20.62
N CYS A 397 7.28 -13.37 -20.26
CA CYS A 397 7.35 -12.24 -21.17
C CYS A 397 8.76 -12.02 -21.70
N PHE A 398 9.75 -11.97 -20.81
CA PHE A 398 11.16 -11.79 -21.18
C PHE A 398 11.61 -12.88 -22.15
N ASP A 399 11.21 -14.13 -21.89
CA ASP A 399 11.57 -15.25 -22.75
C ASP A 399 11.02 -15.12 -24.18
N LYS A 400 9.91 -14.40 -24.38
CA LYS A 400 9.30 -14.19 -25.70
C LYS A 400 10.06 -13.19 -26.56
N PHE A 401 10.63 -12.14 -25.96
CA PHE A 401 11.25 -11.06 -26.73
C PHE A 401 12.79 -11.07 -26.71
N ALA A 402 13.39 -11.69 -25.69
CA ALA A 402 14.84 -11.83 -25.55
C ALA A 402 15.39 -12.95 -26.45
N VAL A 403 15.20 -12.78 -27.76
CA VAL A 403 15.67 -13.70 -28.80
C VAL A 403 16.61 -12.98 -29.77
N THR A 404 17.62 -13.70 -30.24
CA THR A 404 18.52 -13.27 -31.33
C THR A 404 17.75 -13.11 -32.63
N SER A 405 18.34 -12.38 -33.59
CA SER A 405 17.81 -12.27 -34.96
C SER A 405 17.66 -13.62 -35.68
N THR A 406 18.35 -14.66 -35.21
CA THR A 406 18.25 -16.05 -35.72
C THR A 406 17.30 -16.95 -34.90
N GLY A 407 16.62 -16.41 -33.87
CA GLY A 407 15.63 -17.13 -33.07
C GLY A 407 16.16 -17.96 -31.89
N GLY A 408 17.46 -17.87 -31.57
CA GLY A 408 18.03 -18.43 -30.33
C GLY A 408 17.87 -17.48 -29.14
N GLN A 409 17.77 -18.02 -27.91
CA GLN A 409 17.59 -17.22 -26.70
C GLN A 409 18.79 -16.33 -26.38
N CYS A 410 18.51 -15.09 -25.96
CA CYS A 410 19.46 -14.14 -25.40
C CYS A 410 19.25 -14.01 -23.89
N ASN A 411 20.33 -13.75 -23.16
CA ASN A 411 20.25 -13.51 -21.72
C ASN A 411 19.96 -12.05 -21.37
N SER A 412 20.08 -11.14 -22.34
CA SER A 412 19.84 -9.71 -22.19
C SER A 412 19.47 -9.06 -23.53
N ILE A 413 18.92 -7.84 -23.46
CA ILE A 413 18.64 -6.98 -24.62
C ILE A 413 19.38 -5.65 -24.50
N ASP A 414 19.86 -5.12 -25.62
CA ASP A 414 20.46 -3.78 -25.65
C ASP A 414 19.42 -2.69 -25.89
N TYR A 415 19.83 -1.43 -25.77
CA TYR A 415 18.98 -0.27 -26.00
C TYR A 415 18.32 -0.25 -27.39
N LYS A 416 19.03 -0.67 -28.42
CA LYS A 416 18.50 -0.70 -29.79
C LYS A 416 17.34 -1.70 -29.89
N ARG A 417 17.53 -2.89 -29.34
CA ARG A 417 16.50 -3.92 -29.28
C ARG A 417 15.31 -3.46 -28.44
N PHE A 418 15.56 -2.78 -27.33
CA PHE A 418 14.50 -2.20 -26.50
C PHE A 418 13.66 -1.18 -27.27
N VAL A 419 14.28 -0.27 -28.02
CA VAL A 419 13.57 0.69 -28.89
C VAL A 419 12.69 -0.03 -29.92
N ASP A 420 13.20 -1.07 -30.58
CA ASP A 420 12.43 -1.83 -31.57
C ASP A 420 11.20 -2.50 -30.92
N LEU A 421 11.36 -3.10 -29.74
CA LEU A 421 10.26 -3.74 -29.00
C LEU A 421 9.25 -2.71 -28.49
N TRP A 422 9.72 -1.55 -28.03
CA TRP A 422 8.88 -0.45 -27.59
C TRP A 422 8.01 0.07 -28.73
N GLN A 423 8.60 0.21 -29.92
CA GLN A 423 7.87 0.63 -31.11
C GLN A 423 6.79 -0.38 -31.51
N GLN A 424 7.12 -1.68 -31.46
CA GLN A 424 6.12 -2.74 -31.68
C GLN A 424 4.98 -2.67 -30.65
N TYR A 425 5.29 -2.45 -29.37
CA TYR A 425 4.26 -2.36 -28.33
C TYR A 425 3.30 -1.19 -28.59
N PHE A 426 3.81 0.01 -28.85
CA PHE A 426 2.95 1.21 -28.93
C PHE A 426 2.37 1.52 -30.32
N TRP A 427 2.98 1.07 -31.42
CA TRP A 427 2.54 1.42 -32.78
C TRP A 427 2.05 0.24 -33.63
N SER A 428 2.46 -1.00 -33.33
CA SER A 428 2.08 -2.14 -34.18
C SER A 428 0.73 -2.74 -33.78
N SER A 429 -0.11 -3.03 -34.76
CA SER A 429 -1.33 -3.82 -34.58
C SER A 429 -1.11 -5.33 -34.80
N ASP A 430 0.11 -5.78 -35.11
CA ASP A 430 0.40 -7.21 -35.27
C ASP A 430 0.44 -7.90 -33.89
N VAL A 431 -0.47 -8.84 -33.69
CA VAL A 431 -0.58 -9.64 -32.46
C VAL A 431 0.61 -10.58 -32.25
N ASN A 432 1.39 -10.86 -33.29
CA ASN A 432 2.54 -11.76 -33.22
C ASN A 432 3.86 -11.04 -32.90
N ASP A 433 3.84 -9.71 -32.82
CA ASP A 433 5.05 -8.95 -32.49
C ASP A 433 5.54 -9.28 -31.08
N MET A 434 6.86 -9.45 -30.97
CA MET A 434 7.50 -9.77 -29.70
C MET A 434 7.41 -8.59 -28.72
N GLY A 435 7.34 -7.37 -29.23
CA GLY A 435 7.16 -6.17 -28.42
C GLY A 435 5.90 -6.20 -27.58
N ASN A 436 4.86 -6.96 -27.97
CA ASN A 436 3.62 -7.11 -27.19
C ASN A 436 3.84 -7.67 -25.78
N TYR A 437 5.00 -8.29 -25.52
CA TYR A 437 5.37 -8.84 -24.20
C TYR A 437 6.28 -7.91 -23.39
N LEU A 438 6.70 -6.76 -23.94
CA LEU A 438 7.70 -5.88 -23.31
C LEU A 438 7.25 -5.32 -21.95
N LEU A 439 5.95 -5.10 -21.77
CA LEU A 439 5.37 -4.49 -20.58
C LEU A 439 4.48 -5.46 -19.79
N GLY A 440 4.57 -6.77 -20.03
CA GLY A 440 3.62 -7.76 -19.51
C GLY A 440 2.59 -8.18 -20.55
N THR A 441 1.61 -8.99 -20.14
CA THR A 441 0.56 -9.49 -21.03
C THR A 441 -0.68 -8.59 -21.00
N ALA A 442 -0.83 -7.76 -22.04
CA ALA A 442 -1.96 -6.84 -22.23
C ALA A 442 -3.23 -7.48 -22.81
#